data_AF-A0A845FWF2-F1
#
_entry.id   AF-A0A845FWF2-F1
#
_cell.length_a   1.000
_cell.length_b   1.000
_cell.length_c   1.000
_cell.angle_alpha   90.00
_cell.angle_beta   90.00
_cell.angle_gamma   90.00
#
_symmetry.space_group_name_H-M   'P 1'
#
loop_
_entity.id
_entity.type
_entity.pdbx_description
1 polymer ?
#
loop_
_entity_poly.entity_id
_entity_poly.type
_entity_poly.pdbx_seq_one_letter_code
_entity_poly.pdbx_strand_id
1 'polypeptide(L)'
;MLKILCFFKRRPGMTRAEFRAYYEANHAPLIEKMIPFYISYKRNFVEDVQDYKPAHITNNTDDSDEFDVMTELTFSSRDMLDKMMHTLSNPEVGDVIAADEANLFDRDSVTILIVDEVSSPELAHNA
;
A
#
# COMPACT_ATOMS: atom_id res chain seq x y z
N MET A 1 -15.64 -4.13 6.11
CA MET A 1 -15.63 -3.29 4.88
C MET A 1 -14.65 -3.92 3.90
N LEU A 2 -15.01 -4.03 2.61
CA LEU A 2 -14.14 -4.62 1.60
C LEU A 2 -12.91 -3.73 1.33
N LYS A 3 -11.71 -4.29 1.46
CA LYS A 3 -10.45 -3.61 1.18
C LYS A 3 -9.49 -4.45 0.35
N ILE A 4 -8.56 -3.77 -0.31
CA ILE A 4 -7.27 -4.34 -0.70
C ILE A 4 -6.20 -3.78 0.23
N LEU A 5 -5.33 -4.67 0.71
CA LEU A 5 -4.05 -4.32 1.31
C LEU A 5 -2.94 -4.68 0.33
N CYS A 6 -2.04 -3.74 0.06
CA CYS A 6 -0.82 -4.02 -0.69
C CYS A 6 0.40 -3.72 0.19
N PHE A 7 1.40 -4.57 0.12
CA PHE A 7 2.69 -4.40 0.78
C PHE A 7 3.74 -4.26 -0.31
N PHE A 8 4.44 -3.13 -0.31
CA PHE A 8 5.44 -2.81 -1.32
C PHE A 8 6.78 -2.55 -0.65
N LYS A 9 7.83 -3.14 -1.20
CA LYS A 9 9.22 -2.81 -0.86
C LYS A 9 9.81 -1.90 -1.93
N ARG A 10 10.66 -0.96 -1.51
CA ARG A 10 11.35 -0.07 -2.44
C ARG A 10 12.28 -0.86 -3.36
N ARG A 11 12.44 -0.41 -4.59
CA ARG A 11 13.41 -0.97 -5.53
C ARG A 11 14.83 -0.97 -4.93
N PRO A 12 15.65 -2.00 -5.16
CA PRO A 12 17.02 -2.04 -4.66
C PRO A 12 17.83 -0.78 -5.03
N GLY A 13 18.57 -0.25 -4.06
CA GLY A 13 19.39 0.95 -4.23
C GLY A 13 18.66 2.27 -4.00
N MET A 14 17.35 2.28 -3.72
CA MET A 14 16.64 3.48 -3.28
C MET A 14 16.66 3.63 -1.75
N THR A 15 16.80 4.86 -1.28
CA THR A 15 16.55 5.20 0.13
C THR A 15 15.05 5.29 0.42
N ARG A 16 14.66 5.19 1.70
CA ARG A 16 13.26 5.36 2.16
C ARG A 16 12.71 6.75 1.81
N ALA A 17 13.55 7.78 1.95
CA ALA A 17 13.18 9.15 1.63
C ALA A 17 12.93 9.33 0.12
N GLU A 18 13.81 8.82 -0.74
CA GLU A 18 13.62 8.86 -2.20
C GLU A 18 12.39 8.06 -2.62
N PHE A 19 12.18 6.89 -2.01
CA PHE A 19 11.02 6.05 -2.23
C PHE A 19 9.72 6.80 -1.93
N ARG A 20 9.59 7.36 -0.72
CA ARG A 20 8.40 8.13 -0.32
C ARG A 20 8.18 9.36 -1.21
N ALA A 21 9.25 10.07 -1.55
CA ALA A 21 9.17 11.23 -2.43
C ALA A 21 8.67 10.87 -3.84
N TYR A 22 9.22 9.81 -4.44
CA TYR A 22 8.76 9.34 -5.74
C TYR A 22 7.31 8.84 -5.67
N TYR A 23 6.98 8.07 -4.64
CA TYR A 23 5.65 7.50 -4.44
C TYR A 23 4.58 8.58 -4.43
N GLU A 24 4.75 9.59 -3.58
CA GLU A 24 3.77 10.65 -3.39
C GLU A 24 3.71 11.62 -4.59
N ALA A 25 4.82 11.84 -5.29
CA ALA A 25 4.87 12.75 -6.43
C ALA A 25 4.40 12.13 -7.76
N ASN A 26 4.49 10.81 -7.90
CA ASN A 26 4.26 10.13 -9.19
C ASN A 26 3.25 8.99 -9.07
N HIS A 27 3.55 7.99 -8.23
CA HIS A 27 2.75 6.75 -8.18
C HIS A 27 1.35 6.98 -7.64
N ALA A 28 1.21 7.64 -6.48
CA ALA A 28 -0.11 7.89 -5.89
C ALA A 28 -1.03 8.72 -6.81
N PRO A 29 -0.58 9.85 -7.41
CA PRO A 29 -1.37 10.58 -8.40
C PRO A 29 -1.73 9.76 -9.64
N LEU A 30 -0.82 8.89 -10.12
CA LEU A 30 -1.08 8.00 -11.25
C LEU A 30 -2.21 7.02 -10.92
N ILE A 31 -2.16 6.38 -9.75
CA ILE A 31 -3.19 5.46 -9.27
C ILE A 31 -4.54 6.18 -9.12
N GLU A 32 -4.56 7.36 -8.52
CA GLU A 32 -5.78 8.18 -8.38
C GLU A 32 -6.38 8.56 -9.74
N LYS A 33 -5.55 8.83 -10.74
CA LYS A 33 -6.01 9.17 -12.09
C LYS A 33 -6.56 7.95 -12.84
N MET A 34 -5.85 6.83 -12.77
CA MET A 34 -6.07 5.70 -13.67
C MET A 34 -7.10 4.70 -13.14
N ILE A 35 -7.20 4.54 -11.82
CA ILE A 35 -8.08 3.55 -11.19
C ILE A 35 -8.90 4.12 -10.00
N PRO A 36 -9.68 5.21 -10.19
CA PRO A 36 -10.46 5.88 -9.13
C PRO A 36 -11.74 5.13 -8.72
N PHE A 37 -11.64 3.84 -8.40
CA PHE A 37 -12.79 2.99 -8.05
C PHE A 37 -12.96 2.77 -6.53
N TYR A 38 -11.99 3.21 -5.74
CA TYR A 38 -11.99 3.13 -4.29
C TYR A 38 -12.58 4.40 -3.65
N ILE A 39 -13.07 4.27 -2.42
CA ILE A 39 -13.57 5.39 -1.61
C ILE A 39 -12.51 5.97 -0.67
N SER A 40 -11.41 5.24 -0.43
CA SER A 40 -10.30 5.71 0.41
C SER A 40 -9.00 5.04 -0.02
N TYR A 41 -7.92 5.83 -0.03
CA TYR A 41 -6.55 5.38 -0.31
C TYR A 41 -5.58 5.88 0.75
N LYS A 42 -5.12 4.97 1.61
CA LYS A 42 -4.16 5.25 2.68
C LYS A 42 -2.82 4.62 2.36
N ARG A 43 -1.73 5.32 2.68
CA ARG A 43 -0.35 4.89 2.48
C ARG A 43 0.38 4.98 3.82
N ASN A 44 0.62 3.83 4.43
CA ASN A 44 1.24 3.71 5.75
C ASN A 44 2.71 3.33 5.56
N PHE A 45 3.58 4.34 5.50
CA PHE A 45 5.02 4.14 5.35
C PHE A 45 5.61 3.62 6.66
N VAL A 46 6.54 2.67 6.55
CA VAL A 46 7.29 2.17 7.70
C VAL A 46 8.20 3.28 8.21
N GLU A 47 8.06 3.64 9.49
CA GLU A 47 8.91 4.61 10.15
C GLU A 47 10.36 4.10 10.28
N ASP A 48 11.32 5.00 10.16
CA ASP A 48 12.75 4.68 10.24
C ASP A 48 13.15 4.10 11.60
N VAL A 49 12.45 4.49 12.66
CA VAL A 49 12.71 4.04 14.03
C VAL A 49 11.51 3.27 14.56
N GLN A 50 11.68 1.97 14.78
CA GLN A 50 10.70 1.09 15.41
C GLN A 50 11.06 0.92 16.91
N ASP A 51 10.75 1.92 17.75
CA ASP A 51 11.06 1.88 19.21
C ASP A 51 9.86 1.38 20.02
N TYR A 52 9.55 0.09 19.91
CA TYR A 52 8.57 -0.59 20.76
C TYR A 52 8.99 -2.03 21.04
N LYS A 53 8.74 -2.49 22.28
CA LYS A 53 9.07 -3.85 22.74
C LYS A 53 7.93 -4.42 23.58
N PRO A 54 6.87 -4.94 22.95
CA PRO A 54 5.78 -5.58 23.68
C PRO A 54 6.31 -6.81 24.43
N ALA A 55 6.03 -6.91 25.74
CA ALA A 55 6.58 -7.99 26.57
C ALA A 55 6.07 -9.40 26.23
N HIS A 56 4.96 -9.48 25.48
CA HIS A 56 4.27 -10.74 25.17
C HIS A 56 4.57 -11.29 23.77
N ILE A 57 5.33 -10.57 22.95
CA ILE A 57 5.70 -11.02 21.59
C ILE A 57 7.09 -10.50 21.23
N THR A 58 7.92 -11.37 20.68
CA THR A 58 9.18 -10.94 20.05
C THR A 58 8.86 -10.45 18.65
N ASN A 59 9.10 -9.17 18.39
CA ASN A 59 8.99 -8.61 17.06
C ASN A 59 10.36 -8.62 16.38
N ASN A 60 10.47 -9.30 15.25
CA ASN A 60 11.72 -9.41 14.49
C ASN A 60 11.79 -8.32 13.40
N THR A 61 11.59 -7.06 13.77
CA THR A 61 11.82 -5.92 12.88
C THR A 61 13.30 -5.57 12.92
N ASP A 62 14.13 -6.39 12.28
CA ASP A 62 15.48 -5.98 11.88
C ASP A 62 15.37 -5.03 10.67
N ASP A 63 16.46 -4.33 10.31
CA ASP A 63 16.56 -3.40 9.14
C ASP A 63 16.16 -4.04 7.78
N SER A 64 15.81 -5.32 7.76
CA SER A 64 15.30 -6.06 6.61
C SER A 64 13.76 -6.09 6.52
N ASP A 65 13.06 -5.06 7.00
CA ASP A 65 11.59 -4.96 6.95
C ASP A 65 11.04 -5.55 5.63
N GLU A 66 10.03 -6.42 5.74
CA GLU A 66 9.51 -7.18 4.60
C GLU A 66 8.92 -6.25 3.52
N PHE A 67 8.52 -5.04 3.90
CA PHE A 67 8.00 -3.98 3.03
C PHE A 67 8.36 -2.59 3.58
N ASP A 68 8.32 -1.55 2.73
CA ASP A 68 8.55 -0.15 3.12
C ASP A 68 7.24 0.65 3.22
N VAL A 69 6.15 0.19 2.60
CA VAL A 69 4.82 0.80 2.71
C VAL A 69 3.71 -0.26 2.65
N MET A 70 2.70 -0.09 3.50
CA MET A 70 1.42 -0.80 3.41
C MET A 70 0.33 0.16 2.93
N THR A 71 -0.30 -0.15 1.81
CA THR A 71 -1.40 0.65 1.28
C THR A 71 -2.75 -0.01 1.48
N GLU A 72 -3.76 0.81 1.76
CA GLU A 72 -5.15 0.38 1.89
C GLU A 72 -6.00 1.06 0.83
N LEU A 73 -6.69 0.26 0.02
CA LEU A 73 -7.75 0.73 -0.87
C LEU A 73 -9.09 0.19 -0.35
N THR A 74 -9.99 1.10 0.03
CA THR A 74 -11.32 0.73 0.54
C THR A 74 -12.35 0.84 -0.56
N PHE A 75 -13.26 -0.14 -0.67
CA PHE A 75 -14.28 -0.18 -1.72
C PHE A 75 -15.68 -0.13 -1.13
N SER A 76 -16.60 0.52 -1.86
CA SER A 76 -18.02 0.56 -1.48
C SER A 76 -18.76 -0.74 -1.81
N SER A 77 -18.26 -1.52 -2.77
CA SER A 77 -18.86 -2.79 -3.19
C SER A 77 -17.86 -3.69 -3.91
N ARG A 78 -18.23 -4.96 -4.09
CA ARG A 78 -17.46 -5.91 -4.90
C ARG A 78 -17.40 -5.49 -6.37
N ASP A 79 -18.48 -4.93 -6.91
CA ASP A 79 -18.52 -4.46 -8.30
C ASP A 79 -17.46 -3.38 -8.59
N MET A 80 -17.15 -2.51 -7.62
CA MET A 80 -16.11 -1.48 -7.79
C MET A 80 -14.70 -2.10 -7.78
N LEU A 81 -14.48 -3.10 -6.93
CA LEU A 81 -13.26 -3.89 -6.96
C LEU A 81 -13.09 -4.60 -8.31
N ASP A 82 -14.14 -5.24 -8.82
CA ASP A 82 -14.09 -5.97 -10.08
C ASP A 82 -13.86 -5.02 -11.28
N LYS A 83 -14.45 -3.80 -11.26
CA LYS A 83 -14.15 -2.74 -12.25
C LYS A 83 -12.70 -2.30 -12.22
N MET A 84 -12.11 -2.18 -11.02
CA MET A 84 -10.70 -1.85 -10.87
C MET A 84 -9.82 -2.94 -11.48
N MET A 85 -10.08 -4.22 -11.16
CA MET A 85 -9.34 -5.35 -11.72
C MET A 85 -9.48 -5.46 -13.24
N HIS A 86 -10.69 -5.23 -13.76
CA HIS A 86 -10.91 -5.20 -15.20
C HIS A 86 -10.12 -4.06 -15.87
N THR A 87 -10.11 -2.87 -15.27
CA THR A 87 -9.35 -1.72 -15.79
C THR A 87 -7.85 -2.00 -15.79
N LEU A 88 -7.32 -2.60 -14.72
CA LEU A 88 -5.92 -3.02 -14.63
C LEU A 88 -5.54 -4.08 -15.67
N SER A 89 -6.49 -4.92 -16.10
CA SER A 89 -6.25 -5.92 -17.15
C SER A 89 -6.16 -5.32 -18.57
N ASN A 90 -6.58 -4.06 -18.76
CA ASN A 90 -6.40 -3.37 -20.02
C ASN A 90 -4.93 -2.94 -20.17
N PRO A 91 -4.20 -3.37 -21.21
CA PRO A 91 -2.81 -3.01 -21.42
C PRO A 91 -2.54 -1.49 -21.42
N GLU A 92 -3.47 -0.67 -21.94
CA GLU A 92 -3.30 0.80 -21.97
C GLU A 92 -3.20 1.42 -20.56
N VAL A 93 -3.75 0.75 -19.55
CA VAL A 93 -3.70 1.17 -18.14
C VAL A 93 -2.63 0.37 -17.39
N GLY A 94 -2.68 -0.96 -17.52
CA GLY A 94 -1.80 -1.89 -16.85
C GLY A 94 -0.33 -1.67 -17.19
N ASP A 95 0.02 -1.43 -18.45
CA ASP A 95 1.41 -1.23 -18.86
C ASP A 95 1.97 0.10 -18.36
N VAL A 96 1.14 1.14 -18.28
CA VAL A 96 1.54 2.45 -17.72
C VAL A 96 1.84 2.32 -16.23
N ILE A 97 0.97 1.64 -15.48
CA ILE A 97 1.18 1.40 -14.05
C ILE A 97 2.39 0.48 -13.84
N ALA A 98 2.51 -0.60 -14.60
CA ALA A 98 3.65 -1.53 -14.49
C ALA A 98 5.00 -0.85 -14.80
N ALA A 99 5.02 0.10 -15.75
CA ALA A 99 6.22 0.88 -16.05
C ALA A 99 6.60 1.82 -14.89
N ASP A 100 5.63 2.45 -14.23
CA ASP A 100 5.86 3.24 -13.03
C ASP A 100 6.34 2.38 -11.85
N GLU A 101 5.66 1.27 -11.59
CA GLU A 101 6.02 0.31 -10.54
C GLU A 101 7.45 -0.23 -10.72
N ALA A 102 7.91 -0.45 -11.94
CA ALA A 102 9.28 -0.91 -12.22
C ALA A 102 10.37 0.11 -11.80
N ASN A 103 10.03 1.40 -11.70
CA ASN A 103 10.95 2.43 -11.21
C ASN A 103 10.97 2.53 -9.68
N LEU A 104 9.92 2.02 -9.02
CA LEU A 104 9.61 2.31 -7.62
C LEU A 104 9.72 1.08 -6.71
N PHE A 105 9.20 -0.07 -7.14
CA PHE A 105 9.04 -1.27 -6.30
C PHE A 105 10.04 -2.37 -6.65
N ASP A 106 10.40 -3.14 -5.63
CA ASP A 106 10.88 -4.51 -5.82
C ASP A 106 9.67 -5.40 -6.13
N ARG A 107 9.46 -5.68 -7.42
CA ARG A 107 8.24 -6.33 -7.92
C ARG A 107 8.09 -7.77 -7.43
N ASP A 108 9.18 -8.44 -7.08
CA ASP A 108 9.15 -9.82 -6.59
C ASP A 108 8.71 -9.91 -5.12
N SER A 109 8.69 -8.78 -4.41
CA SER A 109 8.29 -8.68 -3.00
C SER A 109 6.82 -8.29 -2.79
N VAL A 110 6.10 -7.96 -3.86
CA VAL A 110 4.75 -7.40 -3.77
C VAL A 110 3.75 -8.41 -3.26
N THR A 111 3.06 -8.05 -2.18
CA THR A 111 1.97 -8.85 -1.62
C THR A 111 0.67 -8.07 -1.70
N ILE A 112 -0.39 -8.69 -2.25
CA ILE A 112 -1.72 -8.09 -2.38
C ILE A 112 -2.75 -9.02 -1.74
N LEU A 113 -3.56 -8.49 -0.84
CA LEU A 113 -4.60 -9.21 -0.12
C LEU A 113 -5.93 -8.51 -0.29
N ILE A 114 -7.01 -9.27 -0.55
CA ILE A 114 -8.38 -8.79 -0.41
C ILE A 114 -8.86 -9.18 0.97
N VAL A 115 -9.31 -8.20 1.76
CA VAL A 115 -9.71 -8.40 3.16
C VAL A 115 -11.08 -7.82 3.43
N ASP A 116 -11.75 -8.35 4.45
CA ASP A 116 -12.92 -7.71 5.05
C ASP A 116 -12.51 -7.09 6.39
N GLU A 117 -12.51 -5.76 6.44
CA GLU A 117 -12.20 -5.00 7.65
C GLU A 117 -13.31 -5.11 8.68
N VAL A 118 -12.95 -5.42 9.92
CA VAL A 118 -13.82 -5.32 11.09
C VAL A 118 -13.11 -4.44 12.11
N SER A 119 -13.82 -3.45 12.65
CA SER A 119 -13.26 -2.48 13.59
C SER A 119 -13.87 -2.65 14.97
N SER A 120 -13.05 -2.49 16.00
CA SER A 120 -13.51 -2.27 17.37
C SER A 120 -14.08 -0.85 17.53
N PRO A 121 -14.88 -0.58 18.58
CA PRO A 121 -15.30 0.78 18.88
C PRO A 121 -14.11 1.73 19.08
N GLU A 122 -14.26 3.00 18.69
CA GLU A 122 -13.25 4.02 18.94
C GLU A 122 -13.05 4.21 20.44
N LEU A 123 -11.79 4.20 20.87
CA LEU A 123 -11.43 4.47 22.26
C LEU A 123 -11.33 5.98 22.45
N ALA A 124 -12.12 6.52 23.39
CA ALA A 124 -11.97 7.90 23.81
C ALA A 124 -10.69 8.04 24.65
N HIS A 125 -9.65 8.63 24.08
CA HIS A 125 -8.50 9.09 24.85
C HIS A 125 -8.76 10.54 25.25
N ASN A 126 -8.92 10.80 26.56
CA ASN A 126 -8.98 12.17 27.06
C ASN A 126 -7.61 12.81 26.82
N ALA A 127 -7.62 13.96 26.14
CA ALA A 127 -6.45 14.79 25.86
C ALA A 127 -5.77 15.31 27.13
#